data_AF-A0A7S4R2C5-F1
#
_entry.id   AF-A0A7S4R2C5-F1
#
_cell.length_a   1.000
_cell.length_b   1.000
_cell.length_c   1.000
_cell.angle_alpha   90.00
_cell.angle_beta   90.00
_cell.angle_gamma   90.00
#
_symmetry.space_group_name_H-M   'P 1'
#
loop_
_entity.id
_entity.type
_entity.pdbx_description
1 polymer ?
#
loop_
_entity_poly.entity_id
_entity_poly.type
_entity_poly.pdbx_seq_one_letter_code
_entity_poly.pdbx_strand_id
1 'polypeptide(L)'
;MPRRAGMPAMPAAPGGVRGLWSTAAFAALVLSCAPHAGASFARLDSGAKCFDYLVPEVASKDDCFNAAASALGLGGAQKVQINGIGFTGCAFNTVANLLIFSESHSAIPSTHVSLPSLQYICNGIPTTTITSTVTTTTTSGVFAKLGPNSRCADEGVPEVLSKELCFDMAGSVVGIANFAKKELNNMGFSGCVYNSGAQLLVYGVTPGVAAEENMKLPTFEYICNGIPTTTTTSTTTATTQTVTLTTSTTTTKVYARLAAGQKCGDFQMPAVTSKEACFGRAAALAGLAGMAQAEVNFMGFTGCVFNDVAGLLMYGVTPGVSPEQSLALSHFVYLCEGHAPPLYP
;
A
#
# COMPACT_ATOMS: atom_id res chain seq x y z
N MET A 1 -39.90 -43.14 67.64
CA MET A 1 -40.98 -42.26 67.17
C MET A 1 -40.38 -40.93 66.74
N PRO A 2 -40.33 -40.59 65.44
CA PRO A 2 -39.67 -39.40 64.93
C PRO A 2 -40.68 -38.26 64.69
N ARG A 3 -40.28 -37.01 64.94
CA ARG A 3 -40.96 -35.82 64.42
C ARG A 3 -40.02 -35.10 63.45
N ARG A 4 -40.47 -35.05 62.19
CA ARG A 4 -39.93 -34.26 61.07
C ARG A 4 -40.15 -32.76 61.33
N ALA A 5 -39.13 -31.96 61.07
CA ALA A 5 -39.20 -30.57 60.63
C ALA A 5 -38.37 -30.53 59.34
N GLY A 6 -38.80 -30.03 58.18
CA GLY A 6 -39.70 -28.92 57.91
C GLY A 6 -38.88 -27.84 57.20
N MET A 7 -38.49 -28.10 55.94
CA MET A 7 -37.81 -27.12 55.07
C MET A 7 -38.82 -26.07 54.57
N PRO A 8 -38.50 -24.77 54.58
CA PRO A 8 -39.24 -23.77 53.82
C PRO A 8 -38.62 -23.51 52.45
N ALA A 9 -39.52 -23.16 51.54
CA ALA A 9 -39.38 -23.02 50.10
C ALA A 9 -38.49 -21.87 49.63
N MET A 10 -37.86 -22.07 48.46
CA MET A 10 -37.28 -21.04 47.61
C MET A 10 -38.39 -20.20 46.93
N PRO A 11 -38.23 -18.88 46.79
CA PRO A 11 -38.96 -18.12 45.79
C PRO A 11 -38.19 -18.11 44.46
N ALA A 12 -38.91 -18.48 43.41
CA ALA A 12 -38.54 -18.30 42.01
C ALA A 12 -38.41 -16.81 41.67
N ALA A 13 -37.40 -16.46 40.87
CA ALA A 13 -37.31 -15.15 40.21
C ALA A 13 -37.29 -15.35 38.67
N PRO A 14 -37.93 -14.44 37.91
CA PRO A 14 -38.27 -14.67 36.50
C PRO A 14 -37.21 -14.14 35.53
N GLY A 15 -37.19 -14.75 34.35
CA GLY A 15 -37.34 -14.03 33.09
C GLY A 15 -36.17 -13.17 32.61
N GLY A 16 -35.29 -13.82 31.86
CA GLY A 16 -34.66 -13.38 30.60
C GLY A 16 -34.53 -11.90 30.25
N VAL A 17 -33.30 -11.50 29.90
CA VAL A 17 -33.08 -10.49 28.85
C VAL A 17 -31.96 -10.96 27.92
N ARG A 18 -32.24 -10.70 26.65
CA ARG A 18 -31.54 -11.05 25.42
C ARG A 18 -30.09 -10.55 25.36
N GLY A 19 -29.32 -11.28 24.57
CA GLY A 19 -27.92 -11.01 24.27
C GLY A 19 -27.68 -9.63 23.66
N LEU A 20 -26.57 -9.05 24.10
CA LEU A 20 -25.82 -8.07 23.35
C LEU A 20 -24.45 -8.67 23.07
N TRP A 21 -24.11 -8.67 21.79
CA TRP A 21 -22.86 -9.14 21.24
C TRP A 21 -21.73 -8.25 21.77
N SER A 22 -20.82 -8.85 22.52
CA SER A 22 -19.56 -8.21 22.90
C SER A 22 -18.71 -8.08 21.64
N THR A 23 -18.74 -6.89 21.04
CA THR A 23 -17.79 -6.50 19.99
C THR A 23 -16.44 -6.35 20.66
N ALA A 24 -15.55 -7.31 20.40
CA ALA A 24 -14.15 -7.23 20.78
C ALA A 24 -13.56 -5.96 20.17
N ALA A 25 -13.29 -4.97 21.02
CA ALA A 25 -12.52 -3.80 20.67
C ALA A 25 -11.09 -4.26 20.33
N PHE A 26 -10.80 -4.40 19.03
CA PHE A 26 -9.43 -4.46 18.54
C PHE A 26 -8.82 -3.08 18.79
N ALA A 27 -8.08 -2.97 19.89
CA ALA A 27 -7.16 -1.86 20.08
C ALA A 27 -6.12 -1.95 18.95
N ALA A 28 -6.28 -1.10 17.93
CA ALA A 28 -5.19 -0.78 17.04
C ALA A 28 -4.08 -0.19 17.91
N LEU A 29 -3.08 -1.01 18.24
CA LEU A 29 -1.84 -0.54 18.83
C LEU A 29 -1.21 0.36 17.76
N VAL A 30 -1.47 1.66 17.87
CA VAL A 30 -0.75 2.68 17.11
C VAL A 30 0.69 2.54 17.55
N LEU A 31 1.46 1.81 16.75
CA LEU A 31 2.90 1.70 16.92
C LEU A 31 3.43 3.13 16.82
N SER A 32 3.78 3.72 17.97
CA SER A 32 4.39 5.04 18.04
C SER A 32 5.85 4.93 17.59
N CYS A 33 6.08 4.46 16.36
CA CYS A 33 7.30 4.73 15.66
C CYS A 33 7.20 6.21 15.27
N ALA A 34 7.71 7.11 16.10
CA ALA A 34 7.94 8.49 15.67
C ALA A 34 9.04 8.44 14.60
N PRO A 35 8.73 8.59 13.30
CA PRO A 35 9.77 8.58 12.29
C PRO A 35 10.62 9.82 12.53
N HIS A 36 11.88 9.63 12.91
CA HIS A 36 12.86 10.70 12.79
C HIS A 36 13.03 10.95 11.29
N ALA A 37 12.62 12.13 10.84
CA ALA A 37 12.64 12.51 9.44
C ALA A 37 14.04 12.28 8.84
N GLY A 38 14.16 11.28 7.96
CA GLY A 38 15.39 10.95 7.24
C GLY A 38 16.07 9.62 7.60
N ALA A 39 15.60 8.86 8.60
CA ALA A 39 16.22 7.58 8.94
C ALA A 39 15.58 6.41 8.19
N SER A 40 16.34 5.78 7.28
CA SER A 40 15.98 4.55 6.54
C SER A 40 15.99 3.28 7.42
N PHE A 41 15.91 3.40 8.75
CA PHE A 41 16.03 2.29 9.69
C PHE A 41 15.01 2.42 10.82
N ALA A 42 14.42 1.29 11.22
CA ALA A 42 13.48 1.24 12.33
C ALA A 42 13.94 0.21 13.36
N ARG A 43 13.83 0.55 14.64
CA ARG A 43 14.05 -0.36 15.76
C ARG A 43 12.70 -0.91 16.22
N LEU A 44 12.58 -2.23 16.25
CA LEU A 44 11.37 -2.90 16.71
C LEU A 44 11.34 -3.04 18.24
N ASP A 45 10.13 -3.23 18.76
CA ASP A 45 9.94 -3.61 20.16
C ASP A 45 10.62 -4.95 20.46
N SER A 46 10.91 -5.16 21.75
CA SER A 46 11.67 -6.34 22.15
C SER A 46 10.92 -7.64 21.82
N GLY A 47 11.63 -8.59 21.23
CA GLY A 47 11.08 -9.88 20.79
C GLY A 47 10.34 -9.85 19.45
N ALA A 48 10.10 -8.67 18.86
CA ALA A 48 9.49 -8.52 17.55
C ALA A 48 10.55 -8.55 16.43
N LYS A 49 10.22 -9.15 15.27
CA LYS A 49 11.19 -9.43 14.20
C LYS A 49 10.82 -8.71 12.91
N CYS A 50 11.82 -8.34 12.10
CA CYS A 50 11.59 -7.67 10.82
C CYS A 50 10.68 -8.48 9.88
N PHE A 51 10.85 -9.80 9.86
CA PHE A 51 10.03 -10.73 9.09
C PHE A 51 8.55 -10.68 9.47
N ASP A 52 8.21 -10.50 10.76
CA ASP A 52 6.81 -10.45 11.23
C ASP A 52 6.07 -9.24 10.63
N TYR A 53 6.80 -8.21 10.23
CA TYR A 53 6.28 -6.99 9.59
C TYR A 53 6.56 -6.93 8.08
N LEU A 54 7.08 -8.00 7.48
CA LEU A 54 7.50 -8.04 6.07
C LEU A 54 8.51 -6.94 5.70
N VAL A 55 9.31 -6.51 6.67
CA VAL A 55 10.35 -5.49 6.48
C VAL A 55 11.67 -6.21 6.26
N PRO A 56 12.46 -5.84 5.23
CA PRO A 56 13.76 -6.45 4.99
C PRO A 56 14.72 -6.19 6.17
N GLU A 57 15.47 -7.22 6.53
CA GLU A 57 16.56 -7.11 7.51
C GLU A 57 17.72 -6.28 6.94
N VAL A 58 18.52 -5.71 7.84
CA VAL A 58 19.76 -5.05 7.45
C VAL A 58 20.73 -6.12 6.92
N ALA A 59 21.05 -6.05 5.63
CA ALA A 59 21.77 -7.12 4.92
C ALA A 59 23.29 -7.09 5.13
N SER A 60 23.86 -5.97 5.57
CA SER A 60 25.30 -5.81 5.70
C SER A 60 25.74 -5.34 7.08
N LYS A 61 26.94 -5.78 7.47
CA LYS A 61 27.59 -5.37 8.72
C LYS A 61 27.81 -3.86 8.76
N ASP A 62 28.25 -3.28 7.65
CA ASP A 62 28.54 -1.85 7.57
C ASP A 62 27.27 -1.01 7.70
N ASP A 63 26.15 -1.45 7.10
CA ASP A 63 24.86 -0.78 7.29
C ASP A 63 24.39 -0.88 8.73
N CYS A 64 24.54 -2.05 9.37
CA CYS A 64 24.18 -2.22 10.78
C CYS A 64 25.01 -1.32 11.69
N PHE A 65 26.33 -1.38 11.58
CA PHE A 65 27.26 -0.76 12.50
C PHE A 65 27.50 0.73 12.26
N ASN A 66 27.26 1.23 11.05
CA ASN A 66 27.51 2.63 10.72
C ASN A 66 26.20 3.36 10.43
N ALA A 67 25.46 2.93 9.41
CA ALA A 67 24.26 3.65 8.95
C ALA A 67 23.13 3.58 9.98
N ALA A 68 22.75 2.37 10.39
CA ALA A 68 21.67 2.15 11.34
C ALA A 68 22.04 2.63 12.75
N ALA A 69 23.28 2.38 13.18
CA ALA A 69 23.76 2.86 14.48
C ALA A 69 23.72 4.40 14.57
N SER A 70 24.15 5.09 13.52
CA SER A 70 24.09 6.56 13.45
C SER A 70 22.64 7.06 13.44
N ALA A 71 21.80 6.49 12.56
CA ALA A 71 20.40 6.88 12.38
C ALA A 71 19.56 6.70 13.66
N LEU A 72 19.88 5.70 14.48
CA LEU A 72 19.15 5.38 15.71
C LEU A 72 19.82 5.94 16.99
N GLY A 73 20.89 6.73 16.86
CA GLY A 73 21.61 7.29 18.01
C GLY A 73 22.35 6.25 18.86
N LEU A 74 22.71 5.10 18.27
CA LEU A 74 23.42 3.98 18.92
C LEU A 74 24.95 4.06 18.71
N GLY A 75 25.49 5.24 18.40
CA GLY A 75 26.93 5.42 18.14
C GLY A 75 27.84 5.03 19.30
N GLY A 76 27.33 5.01 20.54
CA GLY A 76 28.05 4.58 21.75
C GLY A 76 27.87 3.11 22.13
N ALA A 77 27.10 2.33 21.36
CA ALA A 77 26.93 0.90 21.62
C ALA A 77 28.21 0.12 21.25
N GLN A 78 28.54 -0.90 22.04
CA GLN A 78 29.57 -1.86 21.64
C GLN A 78 29.11 -2.61 20.39
N LYS A 79 30.04 -2.97 19.49
CA LYS A 79 29.72 -3.62 18.21
C LYS A 79 30.34 -5.00 18.17
N VAL A 80 29.54 -6.03 17.99
CA VAL A 80 30.03 -7.42 17.92
C VAL A 80 29.38 -8.14 16.76
N GLN A 81 30.19 -8.78 15.93
CA GLN A 81 29.70 -9.70 14.90
C GLN A 81 29.73 -11.12 15.47
N ILE A 82 28.60 -11.81 15.42
CA ILE A 82 28.49 -13.21 15.85
C ILE A 82 27.79 -13.97 14.74
N ASN A 83 28.50 -14.86 14.07
CA ASN A 83 27.92 -15.65 12.99
C ASN A 83 27.31 -16.94 13.56
N GLY A 84 26.16 -17.35 13.03
CA GLY A 84 25.55 -18.67 13.34
C GLY A 84 24.65 -18.72 14.58
N ILE A 85 24.24 -17.59 15.15
CA ILE A 85 23.40 -17.55 16.37
C ILE A 85 21.88 -17.59 16.14
N GLY A 86 21.45 -18.28 15.08
CA GLY A 86 20.02 -18.52 14.82
C GLY A 86 19.21 -17.27 14.47
N PHE A 87 19.85 -16.16 14.10
CA PHE A 87 19.20 -15.05 13.42
C PHE A 87 20.15 -14.44 12.39
N THR A 88 19.58 -13.71 11.44
CA THR A 88 20.31 -12.95 10.43
C THR A 88 20.01 -11.46 10.61
N GLY A 89 20.97 -10.60 10.31
CA GLY A 89 20.80 -9.14 10.33
C GLY A 89 21.27 -8.47 11.61
N CYS A 90 20.67 -7.32 11.92
CA CYS A 90 21.12 -6.38 12.94
C CYS A 90 20.18 -6.38 14.15
N ALA A 91 20.72 -6.53 15.36
CA ALA A 91 19.95 -6.49 16.60
C ALA A 91 20.68 -5.67 17.67
N PHE A 92 19.92 -4.95 18.48
CA PHE A 92 20.43 -4.19 19.61
C PHE A 92 20.00 -4.85 20.92
N ASN A 93 20.99 -5.20 21.75
CA ASN A 93 20.76 -5.67 23.10
C ASN A 93 20.72 -4.48 24.06
N THR A 94 19.52 -4.20 24.59
CA THR A 94 19.26 -3.04 25.45
C THR A 94 19.93 -3.15 26.81
N VAL A 95 20.15 -4.37 27.30
CA VAL A 95 20.75 -4.63 28.62
C VAL A 95 22.27 -4.43 28.58
N ALA A 96 22.91 -4.92 27.52
CA ALA A 96 24.37 -4.86 27.36
C ALA A 96 24.86 -3.61 26.61
N ASN A 97 23.95 -2.76 26.13
CA ASN A 97 24.26 -1.67 25.20
C ASN A 97 25.14 -2.15 24.03
N LEU A 98 24.71 -3.24 23.40
CA LEU A 98 25.50 -4.03 22.45
C LEU A 98 24.73 -4.17 21.14
N LEU A 99 25.34 -3.70 20.05
CA LEU A 99 24.87 -3.87 18.69
C LEU A 99 25.50 -5.13 18.09
N ILE A 100 24.65 -6.07 17.70
CA ILE A 100 25.01 -7.40 17.22
C ILE A 100 24.64 -7.51 15.75
N PHE A 101 25.58 -7.98 14.94
CA PHE A 101 25.32 -8.37 13.55
C PHE A 101 25.61 -9.85 13.35
N SER A 102 24.71 -10.58 12.68
CA SER A 102 24.86 -12.00 12.39
C SER A 102 24.62 -12.28 10.92
N GLU A 103 25.57 -12.98 10.29
CA GLU A 103 25.45 -13.48 8.91
C GLU A 103 25.08 -14.96 8.93
N SER A 104 23.97 -15.33 8.29
CA SER A 104 23.66 -16.75 8.05
C SER A 104 24.49 -17.27 6.88
N HIS A 105 25.48 -18.11 7.18
CA HIS A 105 26.31 -18.79 6.18
C HIS A 105 25.67 -20.07 5.61
N SER A 106 24.40 -20.35 5.89
CA SER A 106 23.75 -21.58 5.46
C SER A 106 22.29 -21.35 5.16
N ALA A 107 21.78 -21.99 4.10
CA ALA A 107 20.40 -21.97 3.63
C ALA A 107 19.40 -22.62 4.61
N ILE A 108 19.75 -22.71 5.89
CA ILE A 108 18.86 -23.18 6.94
C ILE A 108 17.87 -22.03 7.19
N PRO A 109 16.55 -22.27 7.07
CA PRO A 109 15.56 -21.25 7.35
C PRO A 109 15.80 -20.69 8.75
N SER A 110 16.08 -19.39 8.82
CA SER A 110 16.51 -18.69 10.02
C SER A 110 15.49 -18.92 11.14
N THR A 111 15.82 -19.76 12.12
CA THR A 111 14.99 -19.99 13.31
C THR A 111 15.21 -18.83 14.27
N HIS A 112 14.74 -17.64 13.89
CA HIS A 112 14.94 -16.39 14.61
C HIS A 112 14.71 -16.56 16.11
N VAL A 113 15.77 -16.48 16.89
CA VAL A 113 15.70 -16.57 18.35
C VAL A 113 15.02 -15.29 18.87
N SER A 114 13.87 -15.44 19.52
CA SER A 114 13.22 -14.32 20.22
C SER A 114 13.81 -14.23 21.63
N LEU A 115 14.69 -13.26 21.86
CA LEU A 115 15.20 -12.94 23.18
C LEU A 115 14.56 -11.62 23.64
N PRO A 116 14.00 -11.54 24.85
CA PRO A 116 13.32 -10.35 25.36
C PRO A 116 14.29 -9.18 25.66
N SER A 117 15.59 -9.36 25.47
CA SER A 117 16.60 -8.30 25.55
C SER A 117 17.05 -7.78 24.18
N LEU A 118 16.61 -8.42 23.07
CA LEU A 118 17.00 -8.06 21.71
C LEU A 118 15.89 -7.28 21.01
N GLN A 119 16.27 -6.12 20.47
CA GLN A 119 15.46 -5.31 19.56
C GLN A 119 16.05 -5.42 18.16
N TYR A 120 15.29 -5.98 17.22
CA TYR A 120 15.73 -6.09 15.84
C TYR A 120 15.70 -4.72 15.14
N ILE A 121 16.71 -4.46 14.32
CA ILE A 121 16.81 -3.27 13.49
C ILE A 121 16.58 -3.68 12.04
N CYS A 122 15.60 -3.05 11.41
CA CYS A 122 15.18 -3.36 10.05
C CYS A 122 15.50 -2.20 9.11
N ASN A 123 15.70 -2.50 7.83
CA ASN A 123 15.71 -1.49 6.78
C ASN A 123 14.29 -0.90 6.74
N GLY A 124 14.14 0.36 7.15
CA GLY A 124 12.86 1.06 7.17
C GLY A 124 12.10 0.87 5.87
N ILE A 125 10.77 0.83 5.96
CA ILE A 125 9.88 0.63 4.80
C ILE A 125 10.32 1.63 3.72
N PRO A 126 10.65 1.18 2.49
CA PRO A 126 11.08 2.08 1.44
C PRO A 126 10.01 3.15 1.27
N THR A 127 10.39 4.39 1.59
CA THR A 127 9.47 5.52 1.47
C THR A 127 9.44 5.87 -0.01
N THR A 128 8.46 5.32 -0.74
CA THR A 128 8.26 5.66 -2.14
C THR A 128 7.83 7.12 -2.21
N THR A 129 8.79 8.01 -2.43
CA THR A 129 8.50 9.42 -2.67
C THR A 129 8.01 9.53 -4.10
N ILE A 130 6.68 9.50 -4.29
CA ILE A 130 6.09 9.78 -5.60
C ILE A 130 6.26 11.28 -5.85
N THR A 131 7.28 11.63 -6.63
CA THR A 131 7.51 13.00 -7.08
C THR A 131 6.68 13.22 -8.35
N SER A 132 5.44 13.66 -8.17
CA SER A 132 4.62 14.11 -9.29
C SER A 132 5.06 15.50 -9.72
N THR A 133 5.90 15.57 -10.75
CA THR A 133 6.22 16.84 -11.41
C THR A 133 5.00 17.26 -12.23
N VAL A 134 4.28 18.29 -11.78
CA VAL A 134 3.17 18.86 -12.55
C VAL A 134 3.71 20.00 -13.40
N THR A 135 3.59 19.85 -14.72
CA THR A 135 3.87 20.90 -15.69
C THR A 135 2.77 21.96 -15.61
N THR A 136 3.14 23.21 -15.30
CA THR A 136 2.25 24.38 -15.39
C THR A 136 1.90 24.66 -16.86
N THR A 137 0.65 24.44 -17.25
CA THR A 137 0.06 25.03 -18.45
C THR A 137 -0.71 26.28 -18.04
N THR A 138 -0.17 27.46 -18.37
CA THR A 138 -0.93 28.70 -18.39
C THR A 138 -1.92 28.63 -19.55
N THR A 139 -3.20 28.36 -19.27
CA THR A 139 -4.27 28.60 -20.25
C THR A 139 -4.47 30.11 -20.36
N SER A 140 -4.09 30.66 -21.50
CA SER A 140 -4.37 32.05 -21.89
C SER A 140 -5.87 32.33 -21.74
N GLY A 141 -6.19 33.46 -21.11
CA GLY A 141 -7.56 33.90 -20.87
C GLY A 141 -8.39 33.97 -22.15
N VAL A 142 -9.64 33.54 -22.03
CA VAL A 142 -10.70 33.63 -23.04
C VAL A 142 -10.83 35.09 -23.50
N PHE A 143 -10.74 35.36 -24.80
CA PHE A 143 -10.84 36.72 -25.36
C PHE A 143 -12.06 37.48 -24.82
N ALA A 144 -11.89 38.77 -24.51
CA ALA A 144 -12.95 39.62 -23.99
C ALA A 144 -13.28 40.73 -25.00
N LYS A 145 -14.57 40.91 -25.31
CA LYS A 145 -15.06 42.04 -26.11
C LYS A 145 -15.45 43.18 -25.18
N LEU A 146 -14.83 44.33 -25.35
CA LEU A 146 -15.12 45.54 -24.59
C LEU A 146 -16.33 46.28 -25.17
N GLY A 147 -16.97 47.11 -24.35
CA GLY A 147 -18.02 48.01 -24.79
C GLY A 147 -17.51 49.12 -25.71
N PRO A 148 -18.42 49.88 -26.34
CA PRO A 148 -18.07 51.01 -27.19
C PRO A 148 -17.31 52.08 -26.40
N ASN A 149 -16.39 52.79 -27.07
CA ASN A 149 -15.50 53.81 -26.49
C ASN A 149 -14.47 53.30 -25.45
N SER A 150 -14.30 51.98 -25.29
CA SER A 150 -13.25 51.38 -24.46
C SER A 150 -12.19 50.70 -25.32
N ARG A 151 -10.94 50.68 -24.86
CA ARG A 151 -9.81 49.97 -25.49
C ARG A 151 -9.12 49.07 -24.47
N CYS A 152 -8.38 48.07 -24.94
CA CYS A 152 -7.74 47.08 -24.07
C CYS A 152 -6.79 47.69 -23.04
N ALA A 153 -6.04 48.72 -23.44
CA ALA A 153 -5.12 49.44 -22.56
C ALA A 153 -5.81 50.13 -21.36
N ASP A 154 -7.07 50.59 -21.51
CA ASP A 154 -7.79 51.23 -20.41
C ASP A 154 -8.16 50.24 -19.30
N GLU A 155 -8.39 48.99 -19.68
CA GLU A 155 -8.74 47.88 -18.78
C GLU A 155 -7.50 47.12 -18.28
N GLY A 156 -6.29 47.57 -18.68
CA GLY A 156 -5.03 46.89 -18.36
C GLY A 156 -4.90 45.50 -19.03
N VAL A 157 -5.59 45.27 -20.14
CA VAL A 157 -5.64 43.99 -20.85
C VAL A 157 -4.78 44.06 -22.12
N PRO A 158 -3.95 43.05 -22.44
CA PRO A 158 -3.17 43.06 -23.68
C PRO A 158 -4.03 43.03 -24.95
N GLU A 159 -3.58 43.72 -25.99
CA GLU A 159 -4.22 43.71 -27.30
C GLU A 159 -3.96 42.41 -28.06
N VAL A 160 -4.87 42.06 -28.96
CA VAL A 160 -4.69 40.93 -29.89
C VAL A 160 -3.78 41.38 -31.03
N LEU A 161 -2.50 40.96 -30.99
CA LEU A 161 -1.45 41.44 -31.90
C LEU A 161 -1.30 40.63 -33.21
N SER A 162 -2.16 39.64 -33.45
CA SER A 162 -2.14 38.87 -34.71
C SER A 162 -3.51 38.85 -35.36
N LYS A 163 -3.48 38.93 -36.69
CA LYS A 163 -4.65 38.84 -37.56
C LYS A 163 -5.34 37.48 -37.42
N GLU A 164 -4.56 36.42 -37.38
CA GLU A 164 -5.03 35.04 -37.23
C GLU A 164 -5.72 34.87 -35.87
N LEU A 165 -5.10 35.38 -34.79
CA LEU A 165 -5.73 35.39 -33.47
C LEU A 165 -7.06 36.16 -33.47
N CYS A 166 -7.10 37.33 -34.13
CA CYS A 166 -8.30 38.15 -34.21
C CYS A 166 -9.43 37.44 -34.98
N PHE A 167 -9.14 36.92 -36.17
CA PHE A 167 -10.13 36.41 -37.09
C PHE A 167 -10.57 34.98 -36.83
N ASP A 168 -9.68 34.12 -36.32
CA ASP A 168 -9.96 32.69 -36.20
C ASP A 168 -10.33 32.31 -34.77
N MET A 169 -9.70 32.92 -33.77
CA MET A 169 -9.97 32.60 -32.37
C MET A 169 -10.87 33.63 -31.70
N ALA A 170 -10.46 34.90 -31.68
CA ALA A 170 -11.13 35.94 -30.90
C ALA A 170 -12.57 36.16 -31.39
N GLY A 171 -12.76 36.26 -32.71
CA GLY A 171 -14.09 36.37 -33.31
C GLY A 171 -15.02 35.19 -32.99
N SER A 172 -14.49 33.97 -32.91
CA SER A 172 -15.28 32.78 -32.54
C SER A 172 -15.69 32.81 -31.08
N VAL A 173 -14.74 33.10 -30.19
CA VAL A 173 -14.94 33.14 -28.74
C VAL A 173 -15.98 34.20 -28.34
N VAL A 174 -15.97 35.38 -28.99
CA VAL A 174 -16.92 36.46 -28.67
C VAL A 174 -18.21 36.42 -29.52
N GLY A 175 -18.43 35.34 -30.29
CA GLY A 175 -19.68 35.09 -31.01
C GLY A 175 -19.90 35.92 -32.28
N ILE A 176 -18.83 36.41 -32.91
CA ILE A 176 -18.86 37.29 -34.09
C ILE A 176 -18.12 36.70 -35.31
N ALA A 177 -17.81 35.40 -35.31
CA ALA A 177 -17.05 34.76 -36.38
C ALA A 177 -17.71 34.82 -37.77
N ASN A 178 -19.04 34.96 -37.82
CA ASN A 178 -19.83 34.95 -39.06
C ASN A 178 -19.90 36.32 -39.74
N PHE A 179 -19.34 37.37 -39.14
CA PHE A 179 -19.33 38.70 -39.74
C PHE A 179 -18.22 38.85 -40.78
N ALA A 180 -18.38 39.82 -41.69
CA ALA A 180 -17.35 40.12 -42.67
C ALA A 180 -16.05 40.51 -41.95
N LYS A 181 -14.92 40.07 -42.50
CA LYS A 181 -13.58 40.30 -41.93
C LYS A 181 -12.81 41.25 -42.84
N LYS A 182 -12.20 42.29 -42.29
CA LYS A 182 -11.39 43.24 -43.08
C LYS A 182 -10.14 43.68 -42.34
N GLU A 183 -9.05 43.77 -43.08
CA GLU A 183 -7.82 44.36 -42.56
C GLU A 183 -7.79 45.84 -42.89
N LEU A 184 -7.62 46.70 -41.89
CA LEU A 184 -7.56 48.16 -42.03
C LEU A 184 -6.33 48.70 -41.30
N ASN A 185 -5.22 48.79 -42.03
CA ASN A 185 -3.97 49.32 -41.50
C ASN A 185 -3.92 50.85 -41.63
N ASN A 186 -3.12 51.50 -40.78
CA ASN A 186 -2.92 52.95 -40.74
C ASN A 186 -4.17 53.79 -40.43
N MET A 187 -5.09 53.25 -39.63
CA MET A 187 -6.34 53.92 -39.23
C MET A 187 -6.27 54.54 -37.83
N GLY A 188 -5.08 54.60 -37.21
CA GLY A 188 -4.92 55.15 -35.85
C GLY A 188 -5.33 54.18 -34.74
N PHE A 189 -5.36 52.88 -35.04
CA PHE A 189 -5.48 51.84 -34.03
C PHE A 189 -4.63 50.62 -34.40
N SER A 190 -4.31 49.82 -33.39
CA SER A 190 -3.67 48.52 -33.53
C SER A 190 -4.49 47.46 -32.76
N GLY A 191 -4.68 46.29 -33.35
CA GLY A 191 -5.37 45.16 -32.71
C GLY A 191 -6.69 44.76 -33.38
N CYS A 192 -7.52 44.04 -32.61
CA CYS A 192 -8.77 43.43 -33.07
C CYS A 192 -9.99 44.23 -32.61
N VAL A 193 -10.85 44.64 -33.54
CA VAL A 193 -11.99 45.51 -33.28
C VAL A 193 -13.22 45.01 -34.00
N TYR A 194 -14.34 44.95 -33.30
CA TYR A 194 -15.65 44.76 -33.90
C TYR A 194 -16.31 46.12 -34.16
N ASN A 195 -16.64 46.41 -35.42
CA ASN A 195 -17.44 47.57 -35.79
C ASN A 195 -18.92 47.18 -35.80
N SER A 196 -19.64 47.58 -34.75
CA SER A 196 -21.05 47.24 -34.58
C SER A 196 -21.96 47.93 -35.60
N GLY A 197 -21.61 49.13 -36.06
CA GLY A 197 -22.36 49.87 -37.07
C GLY A 197 -22.28 49.24 -38.47
N ALA A 198 -21.15 48.63 -38.81
CA ALA A 198 -20.93 47.96 -40.10
C ALA A 198 -21.06 46.43 -40.03
N GLN A 199 -21.27 45.86 -38.85
CA GLN A 199 -21.25 44.42 -38.60
C GLN A 199 -19.99 43.76 -39.18
N LEU A 200 -18.83 44.33 -38.87
CA LEU A 200 -17.54 44.00 -39.48
C LEU A 200 -16.48 43.75 -38.41
N LEU A 201 -15.80 42.60 -38.48
CA LEU A 201 -14.62 42.32 -37.67
C LEU A 201 -13.39 42.87 -38.39
N VAL A 202 -12.69 43.78 -37.73
CA VAL A 202 -11.55 44.50 -38.28
C VAL A 202 -10.29 44.16 -37.50
N TYR A 203 -9.22 43.86 -38.22
CA TYR A 203 -7.88 43.84 -37.68
C TYR A 203 -7.09 45.01 -38.26
N GLY A 204 -6.41 45.79 -37.43
CA GLY A 204 -5.63 46.94 -37.88
C GLY A 204 -4.26 46.96 -37.23
N VAL A 205 -3.27 47.48 -37.96
CA VAL A 205 -1.95 47.81 -37.44
C VAL A 205 -1.60 49.21 -37.90
N THR A 206 -1.30 50.10 -36.96
CA THR A 206 -0.80 51.46 -37.25
C THR A 206 0.59 51.61 -36.63
N PRO A 207 1.66 51.64 -37.45
CA PRO A 207 3.03 51.78 -36.94
C PRO A 207 3.20 53.07 -36.14
N GLY A 208 3.83 52.96 -34.97
CA GLY A 208 4.14 54.11 -34.12
C GLY A 208 2.99 54.61 -33.24
N VAL A 209 1.82 53.98 -33.29
CA VAL A 209 0.71 54.25 -32.36
C VAL A 209 0.81 53.26 -31.20
N ALA A 210 0.96 53.78 -29.98
CA ALA A 210 0.95 52.97 -28.77
C ALA A 210 -0.49 52.49 -28.45
N ALA A 211 -0.63 51.39 -27.72
CA ALA A 211 -1.95 50.85 -27.35
C ALA A 211 -2.78 51.88 -26.55
N GLU A 212 -2.11 52.71 -25.76
CA GLU A 212 -2.67 53.81 -24.97
C GLU A 212 -3.06 55.03 -25.83
N GLU A 213 -2.77 55.01 -27.12
CA GLU A 213 -3.12 56.05 -28.09
C GLU A 213 -4.13 55.57 -29.14
N ASN A 214 -4.51 54.28 -29.08
CA ASN A 214 -5.49 53.72 -29.99
C ASN A 214 -6.81 54.52 -29.97
N MET A 215 -7.30 54.81 -31.17
CA MET A 215 -8.50 55.60 -31.40
C MET A 215 -9.74 54.95 -30.77
N LYS A 216 -10.55 55.75 -30.07
CA LYS A 216 -11.84 55.35 -29.52
C LYS A 216 -12.95 55.84 -30.44
N LEU A 217 -13.79 54.93 -30.93
CA LEU A 217 -14.98 55.27 -31.69
C LEU A 217 -16.22 54.65 -31.04
N PRO A 218 -17.39 55.33 -31.09
CA PRO A 218 -18.64 54.82 -30.51
C PRO A 218 -19.13 53.51 -31.13
N THR A 219 -18.71 53.19 -32.34
CA THR A 219 -19.07 51.96 -33.05
C THR A 219 -18.01 50.88 -32.94
N PHE A 220 -16.88 51.15 -32.30
CA PHE A 220 -15.73 50.23 -32.21
C PHE A 220 -15.72 49.58 -30.83
N GLU A 221 -15.80 48.25 -30.82
CA GLU A 221 -15.72 47.39 -29.65
C GLU A 221 -14.41 46.58 -29.74
N TYR A 222 -13.41 46.94 -28.93
CA TYR A 222 -12.11 46.26 -28.95
C TYR A 222 -12.21 44.84 -28.38
N ILE A 223 -11.46 43.91 -28.96
CA ILE A 223 -11.35 42.53 -28.49
C ILE A 223 -9.93 42.32 -27.98
N CYS A 224 -9.84 41.95 -26.70
CA CYS A 224 -8.59 41.89 -25.96
C CYS A 224 -8.24 40.45 -25.57
N ASN A 225 -6.95 40.17 -25.38
CA ASN A 225 -6.48 38.90 -24.80
C ASN A 225 -6.93 38.88 -23.34
N GLY A 226 -8.04 38.19 -23.03
CA GLY A 226 -8.75 38.31 -21.76
C GLY A 226 -7.84 38.26 -20.52
N ILE A 227 -8.27 38.92 -19.45
CA ILE A 227 -7.52 38.98 -18.19
C ILE A 227 -7.13 37.54 -17.81
N PRO A 228 -5.84 37.22 -17.61
CA PRO A 228 -5.44 35.89 -17.18
C PRO A 228 -6.08 35.63 -15.80
N THR A 229 -7.17 34.86 -15.78
CA THR A 229 -7.75 34.36 -14.54
C THR A 229 -6.73 33.43 -13.90
N THR A 230 -6.04 33.94 -12.88
CA THR A 230 -5.12 33.16 -12.07
C THR A 230 -5.97 32.27 -11.16
N THR A 231 -6.28 31.06 -11.61
CA THR A 231 -6.87 30.04 -10.73
C THR A 231 -5.78 29.61 -9.76
N THR A 232 -5.77 30.23 -8.58
CA THR A 232 -4.83 29.89 -7.51
C THR A 232 -5.32 28.61 -6.84
N THR A 233 -4.82 27.47 -7.30
CA THR A 233 -5.07 26.19 -6.62
C THR A 233 -4.11 26.09 -5.44
N SER A 234 -4.59 26.43 -4.24
CA SER A 234 -3.85 26.19 -3.00
C SER A 234 -3.54 24.70 -2.87
N THR A 235 -2.25 24.38 -2.85
CA THR A 235 -1.77 23.02 -2.67
C THR A 235 -1.56 22.77 -1.19
N THR A 236 -2.44 21.98 -0.58
CA THR A 236 -2.22 21.48 0.78
C THR A 236 -1.28 20.28 0.68
N THR A 237 -0.05 20.41 1.17
CA THR A 237 0.87 19.27 1.30
C THR A 237 0.36 18.36 2.41
N ALA A 238 -0.46 17.36 2.07
CA ALA A 238 -0.77 16.26 2.97
C ALA A 238 0.28 15.18 2.78
N THR A 239 1.18 15.03 3.76
CA THR A 239 2.05 13.85 3.86
C THR A 239 1.19 12.68 4.32
N THR A 240 0.51 12.03 3.38
CA THR A 240 -0.25 10.82 3.70
C THR A 240 0.74 9.66 3.74
N GLN A 241 1.13 9.25 4.95
CA GLN A 241 1.81 7.96 5.14
C GLN A 241 0.79 6.87 4.86
N THR A 242 0.75 6.39 3.63
CA THR A 242 -0.01 5.18 3.30
C THR A 242 0.79 4.00 3.82
N VAL A 243 0.57 3.65 5.09
CA VAL A 243 0.94 2.33 5.60
C VAL A 243 0.04 1.35 4.87
N THR A 244 0.55 0.75 3.79
CA THR A 244 -0.07 -0.43 3.22
C THR A 244 0.14 -1.56 4.22
N LEU A 245 -0.73 -1.63 5.22
CA LEU A 245 -0.89 -2.82 6.05
C LEU A 245 -1.40 -3.92 5.13
N THR A 246 -0.47 -4.70 4.58
CA THR A 246 -0.79 -6.00 4.00
C THR A 246 -1.30 -6.84 5.16
N THR A 247 -2.60 -6.75 5.42
CA THR A 247 -3.25 -7.53 6.44
C THR A 247 -3.34 -8.93 5.88
N SER A 248 -2.28 -9.73 6.07
CA SER A 248 -2.37 -11.17 5.83
C SER A 248 -3.32 -11.71 6.88
N THR A 249 -4.60 -11.86 6.49
CA THR A 249 -5.56 -12.70 7.19
C THR A 249 -4.92 -14.09 7.23
N THR A 250 -4.22 -14.36 8.32
CA THR A 250 -3.66 -15.68 8.58
C THR A 250 -4.85 -16.51 9.00
N THR A 251 -5.61 -17.01 8.03
CA THR A 251 -6.57 -18.07 8.27
C THR A 251 -5.74 -19.22 8.82
N THR A 252 -5.84 -19.46 10.12
CA THR A 252 -5.22 -20.58 10.79
C THR A 252 -5.85 -21.84 10.21
N LYS A 253 -5.28 -22.35 9.12
CA LYS A 253 -5.65 -23.65 8.57
C LYS A 253 -5.41 -24.66 9.67
N VAL A 254 -6.48 -25.33 10.09
CA VAL A 254 -6.39 -26.47 11.00
C VAL A 254 -5.90 -27.65 10.17
N TYR A 255 -5.05 -28.50 10.75
CA TYR A 255 -4.60 -29.72 10.10
C TYR A 255 -5.02 -30.92 10.95
N ALA A 256 -5.52 -31.95 10.28
CA ALA A 256 -5.97 -33.19 10.90
C ALA A 256 -4.97 -34.30 10.60
N ARG A 257 -4.63 -35.07 11.64
CA ARG A 257 -3.90 -36.34 11.51
C ARG A 257 -4.91 -37.47 11.42
N LEU A 258 -4.92 -38.20 10.31
CA LEU A 258 -5.81 -39.34 10.13
C LEU A 258 -5.31 -40.61 10.84
N ALA A 259 -6.15 -41.64 10.93
CA ALA A 259 -5.67 -42.96 11.32
C ALA A 259 -4.85 -43.59 10.18
N ALA A 260 -4.00 -44.56 10.52
CA ALA A 260 -3.14 -45.20 9.55
C ALA A 260 -3.98 -45.96 8.49
N GLY A 261 -3.57 -45.87 7.23
CA GLY A 261 -4.31 -46.46 6.10
C GLY A 261 -5.51 -45.66 5.62
N GLN A 262 -5.78 -44.47 6.17
CA GLN A 262 -6.82 -43.56 5.68
C GLN A 262 -6.20 -42.41 4.89
N LYS A 263 -6.90 -41.93 3.85
CA LYS A 263 -6.49 -40.77 3.04
C LYS A 263 -7.48 -39.61 3.17
N CYS A 264 -7.01 -38.40 2.87
CA CYS A 264 -7.83 -37.18 2.98
C CYS A 264 -9.12 -37.24 2.15
N GLY A 265 -9.05 -37.88 0.97
CA GLY A 265 -10.20 -38.07 0.08
C GLY A 265 -11.33 -38.90 0.68
N ASP A 266 -11.03 -39.83 1.60
CA ASP A 266 -12.06 -40.67 2.25
C ASP A 266 -13.00 -39.83 3.15
N PHE A 267 -12.49 -38.69 3.62
CA PHE A 267 -13.20 -37.77 4.52
C PHE A 267 -13.56 -36.44 3.84
N GLN A 268 -13.42 -36.34 2.52
CA GLN A 268 -13.62 -35.10 1.77
C GLN A 268 -12.78 -33.92 2.30
N MET A 269 -11.62 -34.21 2.88
CA MET A 269 -10.69 -33.18 3.35
C MET A 269 -9.66 -32.85 2.26
N PRO A 270 -9.32 -31.58 2.05
CA PRO A 270 -8.23 -31.22 1.16
C PRO A 270 -6.90 -31.81 1.64
N ALA A 271 -6.13 -32.41 0.73
CA ALA A 271 -4.78 -32.82 1.06
C ALA A 271 -3.83 -31.62 1.15
N VAL A 272 -2.76 -31.77 1.91
CA VAL A 272 -1.70 -30.75 1.97
C VAL A 272 -0.92 -30.75 0.65
N THR A 273 -1.07 -29.68 -0.13
CA THR A 273 -0.55 -29.61 -1.51
C THR A 273 0.85 -29.03 -1.66
N SER A 274 1.48 -28.57 -0.58
CA SER A 274 2.85 -28.03 -0.64
C SER A 274 3.76 -28.62 0.43
N LYS A 275 5.05 -28.75 0.07
CA LYS A 275 6.12 -29.23 0.95
C LYS A 275 6.27 -28.33 2.17
N GLU A 276 6.22 -27.02 1.97
CA GLU A 276 6.37 -26.00 3.02
C GLU A 276 5.22 -26.08 4.02
N ALA A 277 3.99 -26.30 3.56
CA ALA A 277 2.85 -26.51 4.45
C ALA A 277 2.98 -27.85 5.21
N CYS A 278 3.44 -28.92 4.55
CA CYS A 278 3.64 -30.22 5.17
C CYS A 278 4.67 -30.18 6.30
N PHE A 279 5.89 -29.73 5.99
CA PHE A 279 7.03 -29.75 6.91
C PHE A 279 7.04 -28.60 7.91
N GLY A 280 6.30 -27.52 7.62
CA GLY A 280 6.11 -26.40 8.54
C GLY A 280 4.85 -26.57 9.38
N ARG A 281 3.75 -26.00 8.91
CA ARG A 281 2.52 -25.81 9.70
C ARG A 281 1.82 -27.12 10.05
N ALA A 282 1.68 -28.03 9.09
CA ALA A 282 0.97 -29.29 9.29
C ALA A 282 1.72 -30.18 10.31
N ALA A 283 3.04 -30.32 10.16
CA ALA A 283 3.88 -31.06 11.10
C ALA A 283 3.73 -30.53 12.53
N ALA A 284 3.84 -29.21 12.71
CA ALA A 284 3.75 -28.58 14.02
C ALA A 284 2.38 -28.80 14.67
N LEU A 285 1.30 -28.59 13.91
CA LEU A 285 -0.07 -28.71 14.42
C LEU A 285 -0.50 -30.17 14.66
N ALA A 286 0.09 -31.12 13.92
CA ALA A 286 -0.15 -32.55 14.11
C ALA A 286 0.71 -33.19 15.22
N GLY A 287 1.53 -32.40 15.94
CA GLY A 287 2.42 -32.91 16.98
C GLY A 287 3.61 -33.73 16.44
N LEU A 288 4.00 -33.49 15.19
CA LEU A 288 5.12 -34.14 14.49
C LEU A 288 6.31 -33.17 14.32
N ALA A 289 6.37 -32.10 15.11
CA ALA A 289 7.50 -31.18 15.12
C ALA A 289 8.79 -31.91 15.52
N GLY A 290 9.85 -31.73 14.75
CA GLY A 290 11.16 -32.36 15.01
C GLY A 290 11.33 -33.78 14.46
N MET A 291 10.30 -34.36 13.84
CA MET A 291 10.45 -35.64 13.12
C MET A 291 11.37 -35.46 11.91
N ALA A 292 12.08 -36.52 11.53
CA ALA A 292 12.86 -36.52 10.30
C ALA A 292 11.95 -36.23 9.10
N GLN A 293 12.45 -35.46 8.14
CA GLN A 293 11.68 -35.02 6.97
C GLN A 293 12.32 -35.53 5.69
N ALA A 294 11.53 -36.06 4.77
CA ALA A 294 12.01 -36.51 3.46
C ALA A 294 11.02 -36.13 2.35
N GLU A 295 11.52 -35.57 1.27
CA GLU A 295 10.73 -35.40 0.06
C GLU A 295 10.87 -36.66 -0.80
N VAL A 296 9.75 -37.34 -1.08
CA VAL A 296 9.74 -38.61 -1.81
C VAL A 296 8.71 -38.55 -2.93
N ASN A 297 9.17 -38.14 -4.11
CA ASN A 297 8.33 -38.05 -5.30
C ASN A 297 8.23 -39.41 -6.02
N PHE A 298 7.21 -39.58 -6.86
CA PHE A 298 7.00 -40.79 -7.70
C PHE A 298 6.74 -42.11 -6.95
N MET A 299 6.26 -42.05 -5.71
CA MET A 299 5.97 -43.23 -4.88
C MET A 299 4.49 -43.67 -4.93
N GLY A 300 3.69 -43.14 -5.85
CA GLY A 300 2.27 -43.47 -5.98
C GLY A 300 1.38 -42.82 -4.91
N PHE A 301 1.88 -41.79 -4.22
CA PHE A 301 1.08 -40.89 -3.40
C PHE A 301 1.37 -39.43 -3.71
N THR A 302 0.41 -38.58 -3.40
CA THR A 302 0.49 -37.12 -3.49
C THR A 302 -0.02 -36.50 -2.19
N GLY A 303 0.84 -35.79 -1.46
CA GLY A 303 0.49 -35.09 -0.23
C GLY A 303 1.50 -35.28 0.92
N CYS A 304 1.05 -34.95 2.14
CA CYS A 304 1.83 -35.02 3.36
C CYS A 304 1.47 -36.28 4.17
N VAL A 305 2.46 -37.12 4.43
CA VAL A 305 2.27 -38.45 5.04
C VAL A 305 3.31 -38.68 6.13
N PHE A 306 2.86 -39.12 7.30
CA PHE A 306 3.73 -39.61 8.35
C PHE A 306 3.81 -41.14 8.30
N ASN A 307 5.01 -41.69 8.17
CA ASN A 307 5.27 -43.12 8.30
C ASN A 307 5.57 -43.43 9.76
N ASP A 308 4.63 -44.11 10.43
CA ASP A 308 4.72 -44.40 11.86
C ASP A 308 5.81 -45.41 12.22
N VAL A 309 6.08 -46.37 11.34
CA VAL A 309 7.16 -47.36 11.51
C VAL A 309 8.53 -46.71 11.39
N ALA A 310 8.71 -45.82 10.42
CA ALA A 310 9.99 -45.16 10.17
C ALA A 310 10.23 -43.90 11.02
N GLY A 311 9.20 -43.37 11.69
CA GLY A 311 9.28 -42.09 12.39
C GLY A 311 9.59 -40.92 11.44
N LEU A 312 9.14 -41.01 10.18
CA LEU A 312 9.54 -40.13 9.09
C LEU A 312 8.33 -39.38 8.53
N LEU A 313 8.39 -38.05 8.52
CA LEU A 313 7.42 -37.22 7.82
C LEU A 313 7.85 -37.06 6.37
N MET A 314 6.96 -37.41 5.46
CA MET A 314 7.21 -37.41 4.03
C MET A 314 6.27 -36.47 3.31
N TYR A 315 6.79 -35.76 2.32
CA TYR A 315 5.97 -35.07 1.33
C TYR A 315 6.32 -35.65 -0.03
N GLY A 316 5.30 -36.03 -0.80
CA GLY A 316 5.50 -36.63 -2.12
C GLY A 316 4.50 -36.08 -3.12
N VAL A 317 4.93 -36.00 -4.37
CA VAL A 317 4.08 -35.72 -5.52
C VAL A 317 4.32 -36.79 -6.57
N THR A 318 3.26 -37.43 -7.03
CA THR A 318 3.32 -38.37 -8.16
C THR A 318 2.50 -37.80 -9.31
N PRO A 319 3.11 -37.43 -10.45
CA PRO A 319 2.37 -36.89 -11.59
C PRO A 319 1.26 -37.83 -12.05
N GLY A 320 0.06 -37.27 -12.25
CA GLY A 320 -1.14 -38.03 -12.64
C GLY A 320 -1.86 -38.77 -11.51
N VAL A 321 -1.34 -38.73 -10.27
CA VAL A 321 -2.01 -39.28 -9.09
C VAL A 321 -2.58 -38.13 -8.26
N SER A 322 -3.91 -38.02 -8.24
CA SER A 322 -4.58 -37.07 -7.36
C SER A 322 -4.49 -37.51 -5.88
N PRO A 323 -4.67 -36.61 -4.90
CA PRO A 323 -4.66 -37.00 -3.49
C PRO A 323 -5.69 -38.10 -3.15
N GLU A 324 -6.81 -38.14 -3.87
CA GLU A 324 -7.85 -39.16 -3.72
C GLU A 324 -7.43 -40.52 -4.30
N GLN A 325 -6.50 -40.54 -5.24
CA GLN A 325 -5.94 -41.74 -5.87
C GLN A 325 -4.65 -42.21 -5.20
N SER A 326 -4.20 -41.51 -4.16
CA SER A 326 -2.96 -41.84 -3.47
C SER A 326 -3.04 -43.20 -2.78
N LEU A 327 -1.92 -43.94 -2.82
CA LEU A 327 -1.80 -45.23 -2.16
C LEU A 327 -1.95 -45.09 -0.64
N ALA A 328 -2.94 -45.78 -0.09
CA ALA A 328 -3.12 -45.90 1.35
C ALA A 328 -2.39 -47.16 1.84
N LEU A 329 -1.29 -46.97 2.58
CA LEU A 329 -0.57 -48.06 3.23
C LEU A 329 -0.95 -48.10 4.72
N SER A 330 -0.95 -49.28 5.32
CA SER A 330 -1.36 -49.51 6.72
C SER A 330 -0.56 -48.74 7.76
N HIS A 331 0.61 -48.23 7.39
CA HIS A 331 1.55 -47.48 8.23
C HIS A 331 1.63 -45.99 7.86
N PHE A 332 0.87 -45.58 6.85
CA PHE A 332 0.87 -44.22 6.35
C PHE A 332 -0.28 -43.47 7.00
N VAL A 333 0.08 -42.41 7.72
CA VAL A 333 -0.84 -41.49 8.37
C VAL A 333 -0.85 -40.19 7.58
N TYR A 334 -1.93 -39.93 6.84
CA TYR A 334 -2.05 -38.70 6.06
C TYR A 334 -2.35 -37.49 6.96
N LEU A 335 -1.74 -36.36 6.63
CA LEU A 335 -2.07 -35.05 7.17
C LEU A 335 -2.94 -34.32 6.14
N CYS A 336 -4.08 -33.81 6.59
CA CYS A 336 -5.08 -33.16 5.74
C CYS A 336 -5.36 -31.75 6.25
N GLU A 337 -5.74 -30.84 5.36
CA GLU A 337 -6.26 -29.53 5.76
C GLU A 337 -7.71 -29.70 6.25
N GLY A 338 -8.04 -29.16 7.42
CA GLY A 338 -9.36 -29.24 8.04
C GLY A 338 -9.36 -29.80 9.46
N HIS A 339 -10.56 -29.91 10.03
CA HIS A 339 -10.76 -30.60 11.30
C HIS A 339 -10.94 -32.10 11.04
N ALA A 340 -10.34 -32.93 11.88
CA ALA A 340 -10.61 -34.36 11.83
C ALA A 340 -12.13 -34.56 12.04
N PRO A 341 -12.80 -35.35 11.20
CA PRO A 341 -14.18 -35.70 11.47
C PRO A 341 -14.26 -36.36 12.85
N PRO A 342 -15.31 -36.06 13.65
CA PRO A 342 -15.48 -36.71 14.94
C PRO A 342 -15.51 -38.22 14.70
N LEU A 343 -14.55 -38.94 15.30
CA LEU A 343 -14.61 -40.39 15.38
C LEU A 343 -15.84 -40.72 16.22
N TYR A 344 -16.94 -41.10 15.56
CA TYR A 344 -18.08 -41.67 16.27
C TYR A 344 -17.63 -43.03 16.83
N PRO A 345 -17.67 -43.23 18.16
CA PRO A 345 -17.23 -44.46 18.81
C PRO A 345 -18.11 -45.66 18.46
#